data_AF-A0A1C6H5R4-F1
#
_entry.id   AF-A0A1C6H5R4-F1
#
_cell.length_a   1.000
_cell.length_b   1.000
_cell.length_c   1.000
_cell.angle_alpha   90.00
_cell.angle_beta   90.00
_cell.angle_gamma   90.00
#
_symmetry.space_group_name_H-M   'P 1'
#
loop_
_entity.id
_entity.type
_entity.pdbx_description
1 polymer ?
#
loop_
_entity_poly.entity_id
_entity_poly.type
_entity_poly.pdbx_seq_one_letter_code
_entity_poly.pdbx_strand_id
1 'polypeptide(L)'
;MNKDKLYEAIKKNGLNHKDTIAASQELDQQVLKEMLKDPKTENIYLKQVIKAKDSAIEKLNRRIQELTELAQMRYEIGESANDSIKLVVRIAMNEGTLV
;
A
#
# COMPACT_ATOMS: atom_id res chain seq x y z
N MET A 1 -4.89 5.51 26.67
CA MET A 1 -5.34 6.92 26.55
C MET A 1 -5.57 7.35 25.10
N ASN A 2 -4.60 7.31 24.16
CA ASN A 2 -4.86 7.70 22.76
C ASN A 2 -5.42 6.59 21.84
N LYS A 3 -5.11 5.31 22.10
CA LYS A 3 -5.79 4.19 21.42
C LYS A 3 -7.30 4.18 21.69
N ASP A 4 -7.69 4.49 22.93
CA ASP A 4 -9.10 4.52 23.33
C ASP A 4 -9.86 5.63 22.60
N LYS A 5 -9.24 6.79 22.38
CA LYS A 5 -9.80 7.87 21.54
C LYS A 5 -10.03 7.42 20.10
N LEU A 6 -9.07 6.71 19.49
CA LEU A 6 -9.23 6.20 18.13
C LEU A 6 -10.37 5.18 18.06
N TYR A 7 -10.45 4.24 19.00
CA TYR A 7 -11.52 3.24 19.03
C TYR A 7 -12.90 3.86 19.26
N GLU A 8 -13.00 4.87 20.11
CA GLU A 8 -14.23 5.65 20.29
C GLU A 8 -14.61 6.44 19.03
N ALA A 9 -13.63 7.05 18.34
CA ALA A 9 -13.87 7.74 17.07
C ALA A 9 -14.36 6.78 15.96
N ILE A 10 -13.77 5.59 15.87
CA ILE A 10 -14.21 4.53 14.94
C ILE A 10 -15.63 4.08 15.28
N LYS A 11 -15.94 3.82 16.55
CA LYS A 11 -17.29 3.42 16.99
C LYS A 11 -18.35 4.47 16.67
N LYS A 12 -18.02 5.76 16.84
CA LYS A 12 -18.98 6.85 16.69
C LYS A 12 -19.17 7.27 15.23
N ASN A 13 -18.09 7.32 14.45
CA ASN A 13 -18.09 7.99 13.15
C ASN A 13 -17.70 7.07 11.97
N GLY A 14 -17.24 5.84 12.23
CA GLY A 14 -16.72 4.93 11.21
C GLY A 14 -15.28 5.23 10.79
N LEU A 15 -14.68 4.30 10.05
CA LEU A 15 -13.24 4.28 9.72
C LEU A 15 -12.78 5.47 8.85
N ASN A 16 -13.64 5.94 7.93
CA ASN A 16 -13.27 6.94 6.92
C ASN A 16 -13.66 8.38 7.29
N HIS A 17 -14.17 8.60 8.50
CA HIS A 17 -14.54 9.93 8.94
C HIS A 17 -13.28 10.76 9.26
N LYS A 18 -13.33 12.06 8.97
CA LYS A 18 -12.21 12.99 9.16
C LYS A 18 -11.64 12.94 10.58
N ASP A 19 -12.52 12.87 11.58
CA ASP A 19 -12.12 12.80 12.99
C ASP A 19 -11.44 11.47 13.36
N THR A 20 -11.84 10.38 12.72
CA THR A 20 -11.21 9.06 12.89
C THR A 20 -9.81 9.04 12.28
N ILE A 21 -9.66 9.64 11.10
CA ILE A 21 -8.35 9.79 10.44
C ILE A 21 -7.44 10.69 11.29
N ALA A 22 -7.95 11.81 11.80
CA ALA A 22 -7.19 12.70 12.67
C ALA A 22 -6.73 12.00 13.96
N ALA A 23 -7.62 11.23 14.60
CA ALA A 23 -7.27 10.43 15.78
C ALA A 23 -6.22 9.35 15.47
N SER A 24 -6.27 8.75 14.28
CA SER A 24 -5.26 7.77 13.84
C SER A 24 -3.90 8.44 13.65
N GLN A 25 -3.86 9.58 12.97
CA GLN A 25 -2.63 10.34 12.74
C GLN A 25 -1.99 10.83 14.05
N GLU A 26 -2.81 11.25 15.02
CA GLU A 26 -2.33 11.67 16.34
C GLU A 26 -1.70 10.50 17.11
N LEU A 27 -2.30 9.31 17.02
CA LEU A 27 -1.74 8.09 17.60
C LEU A 27 -0.41 7.72 16.94
N ASP A 28 -0.33 7.78 15.61
CA ASP A 28 0.89 7.47 14.87
C ASP A 28 2.04 8.44 15.23
N GLN A 29 1.76 9.73 15.38
CA GLN A 29 2.75 10.73 15.80
C GLN A 29 3.28 10.47 17.22
N GLN A 30 2.42 10.04 18.15
CA GLN A 30 2.85 9.71 19.51
C GLN A 30 3.67 8.42 19.57
N VAL A 31 3.25 7.39 18.81
CA VAL A 31 4.03 6.16 18.66
C VAL A 31 5.40 6.51 18.12
N LEU A 32 5.48 7.31 17.05
CA LEU A 32 6.75 7.77 16.49
C LEU A 32 7.60 8.51 17.54
N LYS A 33 7.01 9.44 18.31
CA LYS A 33 7.73 10.18 19.35
C LYS A 33 8.30 9.29 20.46
N GLU A 34 7.57 8.25 20.86
CA GLU A 34 8.08 7.27 21.84
C GLU A 34 9.15 6.36 21.23
N MET A 35 9.02 5.98 19.95
CA MET A 35 10.04 5.21 19.24
C MET A 35 11.36 5.95 19.11
N LEU A 36 11.31 7.28 18.90
CA LEU A 36 12.48 8.16 18.82
C LEU A 36 13.20 8.34 20.17
N LYS A 37 12.65 7.90 21.30
CA LYS A 37 13.34 7.96 22.61
C LYS A 37 14.39 6.85 22.78
N ASP A 38 14.28 5.76 22.03
CA ASP A 38 15.25 4.66 22.05
C ASP A 38 15.68 4.31 20.61
N PRO A 39 16.91 4.64 20.21
CA PRO A 39 17.43 4.35 18.87
C PRO A 39 17.33 2.88 18.46
N LYS A 40 17.32 1.94 19.43
CA LYS A 40 17.11 0.51 19.12
C LYS A 40 15.67 0.23 18.69
N THR A 41 14.70 0.82 19.39
CA THR A 41 13.28 0.70 19.07
C THR A 41 12.95 1.35 17.73
N GLU A 42 13.50 2.55 17.46
CA GLU A 42 13.41 3.19 16.13
C GLU A 42 13.99 2.28 15.03
N ASN A 43 15.18 1.71 15.24
CA ASN A 43 15.82 0.84 14.25
C ASN A 43 15.01 -0.44 13.96
N ILE A 44 14.39 -1.04 14.99
CA ILE A 44 13.52 -2.21 14.82
C ILE A 44 12.29 -1.85 13.99
N TYR A 45 11.66 -0.71 14.27
CA TYR A 45 10.50 -0.25 13.52
C TYR A 45 10.85 0.07 12.06
N LEU A 46 11.93 0.81 11.82
CA LEU A 46 12.39 1.10 10.47
C LEU A 46 12.69 -0.19 9.69
N LYS A 47 13.30 -1.19 10.33
CA LYS A 47 13.51 -2.52 9.72
C LYS A 47 12.19 -3.22 9.38
N GLN A 48 11.18 -3.15 10.23
CA GLN A 48 9.86 -3.72 9.96
C GLN A 48 9.16 -3.00 8.81
N VAL A 49 9.25 -1.67 8.76
CA VAL A 49 8.69 -0.85 7.68
C VAL A 49 9.39 -1.15 6.35
N ILE A 50 10.72 -1.24 6.34
CA ILE A 50 11.49 -1.63 5.15
C ILE A 50 11.06 -3.02 4.68
N LYS A 51 11.01 -4.01 5.59
CA LYS A 51 10.57 -5.36 5.24
C LYS A 51 9.15 -5.41 4.66
N ALA A 52 8.23 -4.61 5.20
CA ALA A 52 6.88 -4.51 4.68
C ALA A 52 6.85 -3.88 3.27
N LYS A 53 7.66 -2.85 3.04
CA LYS A 53 7.82 -2.21 1.72
C LYS A 53 8.47 -3.14 0.70
N ASP A 54 9.52 -3.87 1.08
CA ASP A 54 10.17 -4.86 0.22
C ASP A 54 9.18 -5.94 -0.21
N SER A 55 8.38 -6.45 0.72
CA SER A 55 7.31 -7.42 0.40
C SER A 55 6.24 -6.84 -0.54
N ALA A 56 5.90 -5.56 -0.39
CA ALA A 56 4.98 -4.89 -1.31
C ALA A 56 5.58 -4.74 -2.71
N ILE A 57 6.86 -4.39 -2.81
CA ILE A 57 7.60 -4.29 -4.07
C ILE A 57 7.66 -5.65 -4.78
N GLU A 58 7.96 -6.73 -4.06
CA GLU A 58 7.96 -8.08 -4.63
C GLU A 58 6.60 -8.47 -5.21
N LYS A 59 5.50 -8.14 -4.53
CA LYS A 59 4.14 -8.40 -5.02
C LYS A 59 3.84 -7.60 -6.29
N LEU A 60 4.20 -6.32 -6.33
CA LEU A 60 4.02 -5.48 -7.51
C LEU A 60 4.83 -5.99 -8.70
N ASN A 61 6.09 -6.41 -8.47
CA ASN A 61 6.93 -6.98 -9.52
C ASN A 61 6.34 -8.27 -10.09
N ARG A 62 5.82 -9.18 -9.26
CA ARG A 62 5.10 -10.37 -9.73
C ARG A 62 3.89 -9.99 -10.56
N ARG A 63 3.12 -9.00 -10.11
CA ARG A 63 1.93 -8.53 -10.85
C ARG A 63 2.29 -7.97 -12.23
N ILE A 64 3.39 -7.22 -12.33
CA ILE A 64 3.91 -6.70 -13.60
C ILE A 64 4.31 -7.86 -14.54
N GLN A 65 4.91 -8.93 -14.02
CA GLN A 65 5.26 -10.11 -14.82
C GLN A 65 4.01 -10.81 -15.37
N GLU A 66 3.01 -11.08 -14.53
CA GLU A 66 1.72 -11.67 -14.95
C GLU A 66 1.04 -10.84 -16.05
N LEU A 67 1.07 -9.52 -15.89
CA LEU A 67 0.53 -8.56 -16.85
C LEU A 67 1.30 -8.58 -18.17
N THR A 68 2.62 -8.72 -18.13
CA THR A 68 3.47 -8.85 -19.32
C THR A 68 3.17 -10.15 -20.06
N GLU A 69 3.05 -11.27 -19.34
CA GLU A 69 2.66 -12.57 -19.92
C GLU A 69 1.28 -12.49 -20.57
N LEU A 70 0.32 -11.81 -19.94
CA LEU A 70 -1.01 -11.59 -20.52
C LEU A 70 -0.93 -10.79 -21.83
N ALA A 71 -0.11 -9.74 -21.89
CA ALA A 71 0.09 -8.97 -23.12
C ALA A 71 0.67 -9.85 -24.23
N GLN A 72 1.63 -10.71 -23.88
CA GLN A 72 2.26 -11.64 -24.82
C GLN A 72 1.26 -12.68 -25.33
N MET A 73 0.47 -13.32 -24.46
CA MET A 73 -0.55 -14.28 -24.88
C MET A 73 -1.56 -13.66 -25.85
N ARG A 74 -1.98 -12.41 -25.59
CA ARG A 74 -2.91 -11.68 -26.48
C ARG A 74 -2.29 -11.42 -27.86
N TYR A 75 -1.01 -11.08 -27.88
CA TYR A 75 -0.29 -10.93 -29.14
C TYR A 75 -0.19 -12.26 -29.91
N GLU A 76 0.08 -13.37 -29.20
CA GLU A 76 0.18 -14.71 -29.80
C GLU A 76 -1.14 -15.22 -30.40
N ILE A 77 -2.30 -14.80 -29.86
CA ILE A 77 -3.63 -15.11 -30.45
C ILE A 77 -4.04 -14.16 -31.57
N GLY A 78 -3.17 -13.24 -32.00
CA GLY A 78 -3.38 -12.38 -33.16
C GLY A 78 -3.87 -10.97 -32.86
N GLU A 79 -3.91 -10.53 -31.60
CA GLU A 79 -4.17 -9.12 -31.29
C GLU A 79 -2.95 -8.25 -31.59
N SER A 80 -3.18 -6.96 -31.87
CA SER A 80 -2.09 -6.02 -32.08
C SER A 80 -1.30 -5.81 -30.77
N ALA A 81 0.03 -5.77 -30.87
CA ALA A 81 0.89 -5.54 -29.70
C ALA A 81 0.51 -4.26 -28.94
N ASN A 82 0.13 -3.21 -29.67
CA ASN A 82 -0.30 -1.95 -29.08
C ASN A 82 -1.59 -2.06 -28.28
N ASP A 83 -2.58 -2.84 -28.75
CA ASP A 83 -3.84 -2.99 -28.04
C ASP A 83 -3.69 -3.91 -26.83
N SER A 84 -2.89 -4.96 -26.93
CA SER A 84 -2.50 -5.83 -25.82
C SER A 84 -1.81 -5.05 -24.70
N ILE A 85 -0.82 -4.22 -25.04
CA ILE A 85 -0.11 -3.37 -24.07
C ILE A 85 -1.05 -2.34 -23.45
N LYS A 86 -1.87 -1.65 -24.26
CA LYS A 86 -2.82 -0.63 -23.74
C LYS A 86 -3.80 -1.21 -22.73
N LEU A 87 -4.32 -2.42 -22.98
CA LEU A 87 -5.22 -3.07 -22.04
C LEU A 87 -4.51 -3.38 -20.73
N VAL A 88 -3.33 -3.98 -20.82
CA VAL A 88 -2.55 -4.38 -19.64
C VAL A 88 -2.14 -3.17 -18.80
N VAL A 89 -1.75 -2.06 -19.42
CA VAL A 89 -1.49 -0.78 -18.73
C VAL A 89 -2.75 -0.25 -18.05
N ARG A 90 -3.92 -0.32 -18.72
CA ARG A 90 -5.19 0.08 -18.11
C ARG A 90 -5.55 -0.78 -16.89
N ILE A 91 -5.34 -2.09 -16.97
CA ILE A 91 -5.54 -3.00 -15.84
C ILE A 91 -4.60 -2.61 -14.69
N ALA A 92 -3.32 -2.41 -14.99
CA ALA A 92 -2.32 -2.02 -13.99
C ALA A 92 -2.66 -0.70 -13.28
N MET A 93 -3.15 0.31 -14.02
CA MET A 93 -3.60 1.59 -13.46
C MET A 93 -4.84 1.44 -12.57
N ASN A 94 -5.84 0.67 -13.02
CA ASN A 94 -7.05 0.42 -12.23
C ASN A 94 -6.78 -0.34 -10.93
N GLU A 95 -5.79 -1.22 -10.93
CA GLU A 95 -5.35 -1.98 -9.75
C GLU A 95 -4.38 -1.19 -8.85
N GLY A 96 -3.95 0.00 -9.26
CA GLY A 96 -2.95 0.80 -8.55
C GLY A 96 -1.53 0.19 -8.57
N THR A 97 -1.27 -0.72 -9.51
CA THR A 97 0.07 -1.31 -9.73
C THR A 97 0.99 -0.33 -10.45
N LEU A 98 0.43 0.46 -11.36
CA LEU A 98 1.07 1.61 -12.00
C LEU A 98 0.29 2.87 -11.61
N VAL A 99 1.01 3.98 -11.41
CA VAL A 99 0.45 5.29 -11.06
C VAL A 99 0.57 6.23 -12.26
#